data_AF-A0A915UY38-F1
#
_entry.id   AF-A0A915UY38-F1
#
_cell.length_a   1.000
_cell.length_b   1.000
_cell.length_c   1.000
_cell.angle_alpha   90.00
_cell.angle_beta   90.00
_cell.angle_gamma   90.00
#
_symmetry.space_group_name_H-M   'P 1'
#
loop_
_entity.id
_entity.type
_entity.pdbx_description
1 polymer ?
#
loop_
_entity_poly.entity_id
_entity_poly.type
_entity_poly.pdbx_seq_one_letter_code
_entity_poly.pdbx_strand_id
1 'polypeptide(L)'
;MAFTVSDFHDLVELLEQHPQWRQELRRLVLTDEVLDLPRVVRELGDRIAELVEAQKRAEARLDRVDQQIAELVEAQKRAEARLDRVEARLDRVDQRIAELVEAQKRTDEKIAELVEAQKRTEGVVAELVISQRQMSEDLGTLKGFAIEQSFRARPLAWYGKILRRPHVLTDEELVDLVEPALERGLLTDEQFRDLSLADAVVSGRLKTDGQPIYLIVGVSWGVGESDLKRAMRRAEYLAKAGVRAHPALGGRWITPQVKSEAESVKEIHLIEWKGELAELFG
;
A
#
# COMPACT_ATOMS: atom_id res chain seq x y z
N MET A 1 -131.16 -64.40 -7.31
CA MET A 1 -130.46 -65.64 -6.91
C MET A 1 -129.35 -65.25 -5.95
N ALA A 2 -129.18 -65.97 -4.84
CA ALA A 2 -128.14 -65.69 -3.87
C ALA A 2 -126.83 -66.37 -4.32
N PHE A 3 -125.76 -65.60 -4.44
CA PHE A 3 -124.42 -66.12 -4.72
C PHE A 3 -123.87 -66.77 -3.43
N THR A 4 -123.58 -68.06 -3.46
CA THR A 4 -123.17 -68.86 -2.29
C THR A 4 -121.66 -69.14 -2.27
N VAL A 5 -121.15 -69.67 -1.15
CA VAL A 5 -119.71 -69.99 -0.99
C VAL A 5 -119.27 -71.11 -1.94
N SER A 6 -120.18 -72.04 -2.27
CA SER A 6 -119.94 -73.09 -3.26
C SER A 6 -119.84 -72.50 -4.68
N ASP A 7 -120.72 -71.55 -5.02
CA ASP A 7 -120.66 -70.86 -6.32
C ASP A 7 -119.35 -70.07 -6.54
N PHE A 8 -118.74 -69.58 -5.45
CA PHE A 8 -117.42 -68.94 -5.52
C PHE A 8 -116.27 -69.94 -5.75
N HIS A 9 -116.33 -71.13 -5.13
CA HIS A 9 -115.33 -72.19 -5.36
C HIS A 9 -115.41 -72.74 -6.78
N ASP A 10 -116.63 -72.97 -7.28
CA ASP A 10 -116.85 -73.42 -8.67
C ASP A 10 -116.34 -72.39 -9.69
N LEU A 11 -116.52 -71.08 -9.41
CA LEU A 11 -115.95 -70.00 -10.21
C LEU A 11 -114.41 -70.01 -10.20
N VAL A 12 -113.79 -70.25 -9.04
CA VAL A 12 -112.32 -70.36 -8.93
C VAL A 12 -111.80 -71.55 -9.74
N GLU A 13 -112.45 -72.72 -9.63
CA GLU A 13 -112.05 -73.94 -10.35
C GLU A 13 -112.19 -73.78 -11.88
N LEU A 14 -113.26 -73.11 -12.35
CA LEU A 14 -113.44 -72.73 -13.76
C LEU A 14 -112.40 -71.73 -14.26
N LEU A 15 -112.02 -70.74 -13.45
CA LEU A 15 -110.95 -69.79 -13.79
C LEU A 15 -109.57 -70.47 -13.78
N GLU A 16 -109.39 -71.53 -13.00
CA GLU A 16 -108.18 -72.36 -13.01
C GLU A 16 -108.02 -73.14 -14.32
N GLN A 17 -109.10 -73.74 -14.81
CA GLN A 17 -109.15 -74.55 -16.03
C GLN A 17 -109.17 -73.70 -17.32
N HIS A 18 -109.67 -72.46 -17.27
CA HIS A 18 -109.78 -71.56 -18.41
C HIS A 18 -108.95 -70.27 -18.24
N PRO A 19 -107.66 -70.26 -18.66
CA PRO A 19 -106.77 -69.11 -18.53
C PRO A 19 -107.31 -67.81 -19.14
N GLN A 20 -108.11 -67.92 -20.21
CA GLN A 20 -108.71 -66.77 -20.91
C GLN A 20 -109.75 -66.06 -20.04
N TRP A 21 -110.58 -66.79 -19.28
CA TRP A 21 -111.59 -66.20 -18.40
C TRP A 21 -110.94 -65.55 -17.17
N ARG A 22 -109.84 -66.12 -16.69
CA ARG A 22 -109.03 -65.51 -15.62
C ARG A 22 -108.43 -64.18 -16.06
N GLN A 23 -107.99 -64.07 -17.31
CA GLN A 23 -107.45 -62.83 -17.85
C GLN A 23 -108.53 -61.74 -17.98
N GLU A 24 -109.74 -62.12 -18.40
CA GLU A 24 -110.84 -61.17 -18.56
C GLU A 24 -111.45 -60.71 -17.23
N LEU A 25 -111.64 -61.62 -16.27
CA LEU A 25 -112.02 -61.25 -14.90
C LEU A 25 -110.94 -60.36 -14.25
N ARG A 26 -109.66 -60.65 -14.50
CA ARG A 26 -108.54 -59.85 -14.00
C ARG A 26 -108.59 -58.42 -14.56
N ARG A 27 -108.96 -58.22 -15.83
CA ARG A 27 -109.09 -56.89 -16.46
C ARG A 27 -110.35 -56.12 -16.03
N LEU A 28 -111.44 -56.82 -15.72
CA LEU A 28 -112.70 -56.23 -15.24
C LEU A 28 -112.62 -55.82 -13.75
N VAL A 29 -111.91 -56.59 -12.93
CA VAL A 29 -111.76 -56.34 -11.48
C VAL A 29 -110.54 -55.48 -11.16
N LEU A 30 -109.43 -55.65 -11.88
CA LEU A 30 -108.23 -54.83 -11.78
C LEU A 30 -108.10 -54.03 -13.08
N THR A 31 -108.16 -52.69 -12.98
CA THR A 31 -107.94 -51.82 -14.14
C THR A 31 -106.53 -52.01 -14.71
N ASP A 32 -106.35 -51.69 -15.99
CA ASP A 32 -105.06 -51.81 -16.70
C ASP A 32 -103.92 -51.07 -15.94
N GLU A 33 -104.24 -49.98 -15.23
CA GLU A 33 -103.31 -49.25 -14.34
C GLU A 33 -102.79 -50.08 -13.16
N VAL A 34 -103.66 -50.88 -12.53
CA VAL A 34 -103.29 -51.73 -11.38
C VAL A 34 -102.47 -52.95 -11.84
N LEU A 35 -102.72 -53.42 -13.06
CA LEU A 35 -101.95 -54.52 -13.66
C LEU A 35 -100.53 -54.10 -14.08
N ASP A 36 -100.32 -52.82 -14.41
CA ASP A 36 -99.01 -52.28 -14.79
C ASP A 36 -98.15 -51.84 -13.58
N LEU A 37 -98.77 -51.65 -12.42
CA LEU A 37 -98.12 -51.19 -11.20
C LEU A 37 -96.87 -52.02 -10.80
N PRO A 38 -96.83 -53.36 -10.90
CA PRO A 38 -95.62 -54.13 -10.62
C PRO A 38 -94.44 -53.81 -11.55
N ARG A 39 -94.72 -53.42 -12.81
CA ARG A 39 -93.68 -52.97 -13.75
C ARG A 39 -93.16 -51.60 -13.33
N VAL A 40 -94.04 -50.65 -13.05
CA VAL A 40 -93.66 -49.31 -12.57
C VAL A 40 -92.87 -49.38 -11.27
N VAL A 41 -93.27 -50.25 -10.33
CA VAL A 41 -92.55 -50.47 -9.06
C VAL A 41 -91.15 -51.03 -9.31
N ARG A 42 -90.97 -51.95 -10.28
CA ARG A 42 -89.63 -52.45 -10.66
C ARG A 42 -88.78 -51.35 -11.29
N GLU A 43 -89.32 -50.60 -12.25
CA GLU A 43 -88.60 -49.49 -12.89
C GLU A 43 -88.20 -48.40 -11.88
N LEU A 44 -89.06 -48.10 -10.90
CA LEU A 44 -88.73 -47.22 -9.78
C LEU A 44 -87.63 -47.82 -8.90
N GLY A 45 -87.70 -49.12 -8.59
CA GLY A 45 -86.67 -49.84 -7.83
C GLY A 45 -85.30 -49.78 -8.51
N ASP A 46 -85.25 -50.00 -9.83
CA ASP A 46 -84.03 -49.93 -10.63
C ASP A 46 -83.47 -48.50 -10.66
N ARG A 47 -84.31 -47.48 -10.88
CA ARG A 47 -83.89 -46.06 -10.81
C ARG A 47 -83.39 -45.66 -9.42
N ILE A 48 -84.02 -46.15 -8.35
CA ILE A 48 -83.56 -45.92 -6.98
C ILE A 48 -82.19 -46.57 -6.76
N ALA A 49 -81.98 -47.81 -7.25
CA ALA A 49 -80.69 -48.47 -7.18
C ALA A 49 -79.59 -47.69 -7.93
N GLU A 50 -79.88 -47.18 -9.13
CA GLU A 50 -78.96 -46.32 -9.88
C GLU A 50 -78.62 -45.01 -9.15
N LEU A 51 -79.62 -44.37 -8.52
CA LEU A 51 -79.42 -43.16 -7.71
C LEU A 51 -78.56 -43.44 -6.48
N VAL A 52 -78.78 -44.56 -5.79
CA VAL A 52 -77.94 -44.98 -4.65
C VAL A 52 -76.49 -45.19 -5.08
N GLU A 53 -76.25 -45.82 -6.23
CA GLU A 53 -74.88 -46.00 -6.75
C GLU A 53 -74.25 -44.69 -7.25
N ALA A 54 -75.05 -43.78 -7.83
CA ALA A 54 -74.59 -42.43 -8.15
C ALA A 54 -74.22 -41.64 -6.89
N GLN A 55 -75.02 -41.74 -5.84
CA GLN A 55 -74.78 -41.10 -4.54
C GLN A 55 -73.49 -41.64 -3.90
N LYS A 56 -73.30 -42.97 -3.82
CA LYS A 56 -72.05 -43.56 -3.31
C LYS A 56 -70.82 -43.09 -4.07
N ARG A 57 -70.91 -42.96 -5.40
CA ARG A 57 -69.82 -42.42 -6.23
C ARG A 57 -69.56 -40.94 -5.96
N ALA A 58 -70.59 -40.15 -5.65
CA ALA A 58 -70.44 -38.76 -5.27
C ALA A 58 -69.79 -38.62 -3.88
N GLU A 59 -70.23 -39.41 -2.90
CA GLU A 59 -69.63 -39.47 -1.56
C GLU A 59 -68.14 -39.84 -1.64
N ALA A 60 -67.80 -40.89 -2.39
CA ALA A 60 -66.40 -41.28 -2.59
C ALA A 60 -65.56 -40.21 -3.33
N ARG A 61 -66.17 -39.34 -4.15
CA ARG A 61 -65.49 -38.19 -4.76
C ARG A 61 -65.29 -37.07 -3.75
N LEU A 62 -66.29 -36.81 -2.89
CA LEU A 62 -66.18 -35.82 -1.81
C LEU A 62 -65.06 -36.21 -0.84
N ASP A 63 -64.99 -37.48 -0.41
CA ASP A 63 -63.91 -37.95 0.47
C ASP A 63 -62.51 -37.72 -0.13
N ARG A 64 -62.36 -37.92 -1.45
CA ARG A 64 -61.09 -37.66 -2.16
C ARG A 64 -60.77 -36.17 -2.22
N VAL A 65 -61.77 -35.32 -2.45
CA VAL A 65 -61.60 -33.87 -2.46
C VAL A 65 -61.21 -33.38 -1.07
N ASP A 66 -61.86 -33.87 -0.02
CA ASP A 66 -61.53 -33.53 1.37
C ASP A 66 -60.10 -33.94 1.72
N GLN A 67 -59.66 -35.13 1.27
CA GLN A 67 -58.27 -35.55 1.43
C GLN A 67 -57.29 -34.62 0.69
N GLN A 68 -57.58 -34.25 -0.56
CA GLN A 68 -56.75 -33.33 -1.34
C GLN A 68 -56.69 -31.94 -0.70
N ILE A 69 -57.80 -31.43 -0.17
CA ILE A 69 -57.85 -30.16 0.55
C ILE A 69 -56.98 -30.23 1.81
N ALA A 70 -57.06 -31.30 2.59
CA ALA A 70 -56.22 -31.50 3.77
C ALA A 70 -54.72 -31.50 3.41
N GLU A 71 -54.34 -32.18 2.34
CA GLU A 71 -52.96 -32.19 1.84
C GLU A 71 -52.48 -30.80 1.39
N LEU A 72 -53.35 -30.02 0.72
CA LEU A 72 -53.06 -28.65 0.31
C LEU A 72 -52.90 -27.70 1.51
N VAL A 73 -53.74 -27.81 2.53
CA VAL A 73 -53.64 -27.02 3.76
C VAL A 73 -52.30 -27.30 4.46
N GLU A 74 -51.88 -28.56 4.56
CA GLU A 74 -50.58 -28.90 5.14
C GLU A 74 -49.40 -28.45 4.27
N ALA A 75 -49.52 -28.50 2.94
CA ALA A 75 -48.52 -27.92 2.04
C ALA A 75 -48.41 -26.39 2.20
N GLN A 76 -49.54 -25.70 2.38
CA GLN A 76 -49.58 -24.26 2.62
C GLN A 76 -48.92 -23.89 3.95
N LYS A 77 -49.25 -24.57 5.06
CA LYS A 77 -48.59 -24.34 6.36
C LYS A 77 -47.08 -24.54 6.28
N ARG A 78 -46.60 -25.56 5.53
CA ARG A 78 -45.17 -25.77 5.30
C ARG A 78 -44.52 -24.65 4.48
N ALA A 79 -45.26 -24.06 3.53
CA ALA A 79 -44.78 -22.93 2.74
C ALA A 79 -44.69 -21.66 3.59
N GLU A 80 -45.70 -21.35 4.39
CA GLU A 80 -45.72 -20.23 5.34
C GLU A 80 -44.54 -20.33 6.32
N ALA A 81 -44.34 -21.49 6.94
CA ALA A 81 -43.21 -21.72 7.84
C ALA A 81 -41.83 -21.61 7.13
N ARG A 82 -41.75 -21.82 5.81
CA ARG A 82 -40.53 -21.58 5.03
C ARG A 82 -40.32 -20.09 4.76
N LEU A 83 -41.39 -19.34 4.49
CA LEU A 83 -41.33 -17.89 4.30
C LEU A 83 -40.88 -17.18 5.58
N ASP A 84 -41.44 -17.53 6.74
CA ASP A 84 -41.02 -16.96 8.03
C ASP A 84 -39.52 -17.17 8.29
N ARG A 85 -38.99 -18.33 7.91
CA ARG A 85 -37.55 -18.64 8.02
C ARG A 85 -36.70 -17.83 7.06
N VAL A 86 -37.22 -17.50 5.88
CA VAL A 86 -36.52 -16.66 4.90
C VAL A 86 -36.50 -15.21 5.39
N GLU A 87 -37.62 -14.68 5.86
CA GLU A 87 -37.71 -13.33 6.44
C GLU A 87 -36.74 -13.17 7.61
N ALA A 88 -36.75 -14.10 8.56
CA ALA A 88 -35.80 -14.08 9.68
C ALA A 88 -34.33 -14.19 9.25
N ARG A 89 -34.04 -14.81 8.09
CA ARG A 89 -32.68 -14.85 7.52
C ARG A 89 -32.32 -13.53 6.84
N LEU A 90 -33.27 -12.87 6.18
CA LEU A 90 -33.08 -11.56 5.57
C LEU A 90 -32.78 -10.51 6.64
N ASP A 91 -33.55 -10.48 7.73
CA ASP A 91 -33.29 -9.57 8.87
C ASP A 91 -31.87 -9.72 9.43
N ARG A 92 -31.40 -10.97 9.55
CA ARG A 92 -30.02 -11.25 10.01
C ARG A 92 -28.97 -10.81 9.00
N VAL A 93 -29.25 -10.91 7.71
CA VAL A 93 -28.35 -10.44 6.65
C VAL A 93 -28.28 -8.91 6.67
N ASP A 94 -29.41 -8.23 6.80
CA ASP A 94 -29.47 -6.76 6.88
C ASP A 94 -28.71 -6.24 8.10
N GLN A 95 -28.85 -6.89 9.26
CA GLN A 95 -28.06 -6.58 10.45
C GLN A 95 -26.55 -6.73 10.21
N ARG A 96 -26.12 -7.84 9.59
CA ARG A 96 -24.70 -8.07 9.27
C ARG A 96 -24.16 -7.06 8.26
N ILE A 97 -24.96 -6.67 7.28
CA ILE A 97 -24.59 -5.63 6.31
C ILE A 97 -24.40 -4.29 7.02
N ALA A 98 -25.31 -3.92 7.93
CA ALA A 98 -25.18 -2.69 8.72
C ALA A 98 -23.90 -2.69 9.58
N GLU A 99 -23.58 -3.81 10.24
CA GLU A 99 -22.34 -3.98 11.00
C GLU A 99 -21.09 -3.84 10.12
N LEU A 100 -21.11 -4.42 8.91
CA LEU A 100 -20.00 -4.32 7.95
C LEU A 100 -19.81 -2.89 7.44
N VAL A 101 -20.90 -2.17 7.17
CA VAL A 101 -20.84 -0.76 6.75
C VAL A 101 -20.20 0.11 7.84
N GLU A 102 -20.57 -0.10 9.10
CA GLU A 102 -19.97 0.65 10.21
C GLU A 102 -18.49 0.26 10.43
N ALA A 103 -18.15 -1.02 10.34
CA ALA A 103 -16.76 -1.47 10.41
C ALA A 103 -15.90 -0.89 9.25
N GLN A 104 -16.46 -0.80 8.05
CA GLN A 104 -15.81 -0.18 6.90
C GLN A 104 -15.57 1.31 7.16
N LYS A 105 -16.58 2.05 7.63
CA LYS A 105 -16.45 3.47 7.95
C LYS A 105 -15.35 3.74 8.99
N ARG A 106 -15.32 2.94 10.07
CA ARG A 106 -14.25 3.05 11.10
C ARG A 106 -12.87 2.71 10.55
N THR A 107 -12.79 1.85 9.53
CA THR A 107 -11.53 1.54 8.85
C THR A 107 -11.09 2.69 7.97
N ASP A 108 -12.00 3.29 7.21
CA ASP A 108 -11.72 4.45 6.36
C ASP A 108 -11.25 5.66 7.19
N GLU A 109 -11.86 5.90 8.36
CA GLU A 109 -11.43 6.94 9.31
C GLU A 109 -9.99 6.69 9.81
N LYS A 110 -9.66 5.46 10.21
CA LYS A 110 -8.29 5.09 10.62
C LYS A 110 -7.27 5.24 9.50
N ILE A 111 -7.65 4.90 8.26
CA ILE A 111 -6.77 5.07 7.09
C ILE A 111 -6.51 6.56 6.87
N ALA A 112 -7.52 7.41 6.97
CA ALA A 112 -7.34 8.86 6.85
C ALA A 112 -6.39 9.42 7.92
N GLU A 113 -6.52 8.98 9.18
CA GLU A 113 -5.60 9.35 10.27
C GLU A 113 -4.14 8.90 9.98
N LEU A 114 -3.96 7.67 9.47
CA LEU A 114 -2.64 7.16 9.10
C LEU A 114 -2.01 7.95 7.95
N VAL A 115 -2.79 8.34 6.94
CA VAL A 115 -2.31 9.17 5.82
C VAL A 115 -1.80 10.52 6.32
N GLU A 116 -2.52 11.17 7.24
CA GLU A 116 -2.09 12.46 7.80
C GLU A 116 -0.87 12.32 8.71
N ALA A 117 -0.78 11.24 9.51
CA ALA A 117 0.42 10.94 10.30
C ALA A 117 1.64 10.66 9.40
N GLN A 118 1.45 9.97 8.28
CA GLN A 118 2.48 9.72 7.29
C GLN A 118 2.98 11.03 6.66
N LYS A 119 2.09 11.90 6.17
CA LYS A 119 2.47 13.21 5.61
C LYS A 119 3.28 14.06 6.60
N ARG A 120 2.88 14.07 7.88
CA ARG A 120 3.61 14.78 8.94
C ARG A 120 5.03 14.22 9.11
N THR A 121 5.16 12.90 9.10
CA THR A 121 6.45 12.23 9.21
C THR A 121 7.35 12.51 8.00
N GLU A 122 6.79 12.45 6.79
CA GLU A 122 7.50 12.80 5.55
C GLU A 122 8.02 14.24 5.56
N GLY A 123 7.22 15.19 6.07
CA GLY A 123 7.64 16.58 6.25
C GLY A 123 8.83 16.73 7.20
N VAL A 124 8.77 16.10 8.38
CA VAL A 124 9.89 16.12 9.36
C VAL A 124 11.15 15.49 8.79
N VAL A 125 11.03 14.39 8.05
CA VAL A 125 12.19 13.74 7.40
C VAL A 125 12.80 14.65 6.34
N ALA A 126 11.99 15.35 5.54
CA ALA A 126 12.51 16.28 4.54
C ALA A 126 13.29 17.45 5.18
N GLU A 127 12.76 18.04 6.26
CA GLU A 127 13.47 19.08 7.02
C GLU A 127 14.78 18.58 7.63
N LEU A 128 14.77 17.36 8.18
CA LEU A 128 15.98 16.74 8.74
C LEU A 128 17.05 16.52 7.67
N VAL A 129 16.69 16.10 6.47
CA VAL A 129 17.63 15.94 5.34
C VAL A 129 18.27 17.27 4.97
N ILE A 130 17.49 18.36 4.93
CA ILE A 130 18.01 19.71 4.65
C ILE A 130 19.00 20.13 5.74
N SER A 131 18.63 19.97 7.01
CA SER A 131 19.49 20.32 8.15
C SER A 131 20.78 19.48 8.16
N GLN A 132 20.69 18.18 7.88
CA GLN A 132 21.85 17.28 7.82
C GLN A 132 22.82 17.65 6.70
N ARG A 133 22.29 18.09 5.54
CA ARG A 133 23.12 18.58 4.44
C ARG A 133 23.87 19.87 4.83
N GLN A 134 23.16 20.85 5.40
CA GLN A 134 23.76 22.09 5.87
C GLN A 134 24.84 21.82 6.92
N MET A 135 24.55 20.96 7.90
CA MET A 135 25.52 20.55 8.92
C MET A 135 26.74 19.87 8.31
N SER A 136 26.56 19.06 7.25
CA SER A 136 27.68 18.42 6.55
C SER A 136 28.56 19.43 5.81
N GLU A 137 27.96 20.47 5.21
CA GLU A 137 28.65 21.57 4.54
C GLU A 137 29.42 22.44 5.56
N ASP A 138 28.78 22.80 6.69
CA ASP A 138 29.41 23.55 7.78
C ASP A 138 30.57 22.77 8.41
N LEU A 139 30.38 21.46 8.66
CA LEU A 139 31.45 20.59 9.13
C LEU A 139 32.60 20.47 8.13
N GLY A 140 32.31 20.48 6.83
CA GLY A 140 33.33 20.54 5.78
C GLY A 140 34.18 21.80 5.89
N THR A 141 33.52 22.95 6.04
CA THR A 141 34.17 24.26 6.20
C THR A 141 35.02 24.32 7.48
N LEU A 142 34.47 23.87 8.61
CA LEU A 142 35.19 23.84 9.89
C LEU A 142 36.41 22.90 9.85
N LYS A 143 36.30 21.76 9.17
CA LYS A 143 37.45 20.85 8.97
C LYS A 143 38.54 21.51 8.13
N GLY A 144 38.19 22.22 7.06
CA GLY A 144 39.14 22.99 6.26
C GLY A 144 39.90 24.00 7.10
N PHE A 145 39.16 24.87 7.79
CA PHE A 145 39.71 25.87 8.69
C PHE A 145 40.64 25.26 9.75
N ALA A 146 40.22 24.17 10.41
CA ALA A 146 41.03 23.51 11.44
C ALA A 146 42.39 23.01 10.91
N ILE A 147 42.43 22.45 9.69
CA ILE A 147 43.69 21.98 9.09
C ILE A 147 44.58 23.18 8.75
N GLU A 148 44.04 24.21 8.09
CA GLU A 148 44.79 25.42 7.74
C GLU A 148 45.41 26.07 8.98
N GLN A 149 44.63 26.22 10.06
CA GLN A 149 45.13 26.74 11.33
C GLN A 149 46.23 25.86 11.93
N SER A 150 46.10 24.54 11.85
CA SER A 150 47.15 23.62 12.33
C SER A 150 48.46 23.80 11.56
N PHE A 151 48.39 23.98 10.24
CA PHE A 151 49.55 24.22 9.37
C PHE A 151 50.25 25.56 9.67
N ARG A 152 49.50 26.58 10.11
CA ARG A 152 50.06 27.86 10.58
C ARG A 152 50.64 27.78 11.99
N ALA A 153 49.92 27.18 12.94
CA ALA A 153 50.28 27.20 14.36
C ALA A 153 51.43 26.25 14.72
N ARG A 154 51.68 25.20 13.91
CA ARG A 154 52.65 24.14 14.22
C ARG A 154 53.72 23.96 13.14
N PRO A 155 54.52 24.99 12.82
CA PRO A 155 55.46 24.95 11.69
C PRO A 155 56.54 23.87 11.84
N LEU A 156 56.98 23.55 13.05
CA LEU A 156 57.95 22.48 13.30
C LEU A 156 57.37 21.09 13.02
N ALA A 157 56.08 20.87 13.28
CA ALA A 157 55.43 19.58 13.05
C ALA A 157 55.29 19.29 11.55
N TRP A 158 54.87 20.30 10.78
CA TRP A 158 54.55 20.13 9.36
C TRP A 158 55.77 20.31 8.45
N TYR A 159 56.54 21.38 8.66
CA TYR A 159 57.64 21.74 7.76
C TYR A 159 59.00 21.28 8.27
N GLY A 160 59.09 20.80 9.53
CA GLY A 160 60.35 20.42 10.15
C GLY A 160 61.08 19.27 9.46
N LYS A 161 60.42 18.47 8.60
CA LYS A 161 61.08 17.47 7.75
C LYS A 161 61.79 18.09 6.54
N ILE A 162 61.30 19.23 6.05
CA ILE A 162 61.77 19.91 4.83
C ILE A 162 62.74 21.06 5.18
N LEU A 163 62.39 21.86 6.18
CA LEU A 163 63.08 23.09 6.55
C LEU A 163 63.78 22.97 7.90
N ARG A 164 64.88 23.72 8.06
CA ARG A 164 65.43 24.12 9.36
C ARG A 164 64.91 25.51 9.70
N ARG A 165 64.54 25.70 10.97
CA ARG A 165 63.95 26.95 11.50
C ARG A 165 62.77 27.45 10.64
N PRO A 166 61.72 26.63 10.45
CA PRO A 166 60.54 27.08 9.72
C PRO A 166 59.87 28.23 10.48
N HIS A 167 59.57 29.31 9.76
CA HIS A 167 58.86 30.48 10.27
C HIS A 167 57.73 30.83 9.30
N VAL A 168 56.49 30.78 9.79
CA VAL A 168 55.30 31.17 9.03
C VAL A 168 55.25 32.69 9.05
N LEU A 169 55.29 33.31 7.86
CA LEU A 169 55.24 34.76 7.74
C LEU A 169 53.90 35.31 8.22
N THR A 170 53.93 36.46 8.88
CA THR A 170 52.74 37.29 9.09
C THR A 170 52.35 38.02 7.81
N ASP A 171 51.15 38.59 7.78
CA ASP A 171 50.70 39.39 6.64
C ASP A 171 51.61 40.61 6.41
N GLU A 172 52.11 41.22 7.49
CA GLU A 172 53.07 42.34 7.45
C GLU A 172 54.42 41.91 6.86
N GLU A 173 54.99 40.79 7.33
CA GLU A 173 56.25 40.26 6.78
C GLU A 173 56.12 39.87 5.30
N LEU A 174 54.95 39.39 4.87
CA LEU A 174 54.69 39.08 3.47
C LEU A 174 54.60 40.35 2.61
N VAL A 175 53.95 41.41 3.12
CA VAL A 175 53.89 42.73 2.45
C VAL A 175 55.29 43.28 2.28
N ASP A 176 56.08 43.35 3.36
CA ASP A 176 57.46 43.85 3.34
C ASP A 176 58.33 43.09 2.32
N LEU A 177 58.09 41.78 2.18
CA LEU A 177 58.82 40.92 1.26
C LEU A 177 58.52 41.22 -0.21
N VAL A 178 57.27 41.57 -0.55
CA VAL A 178 56.83 41.75 -1.94
C VAL A 178 56.72 43.20 -2.38
N GLU A 179 56.65 44.15 -1.44
CA GLU A 179 56.52 45.59 -1.72
C GLU A 179 57.59 46.10 -2.70
N PRO A 180 58.89 45.75 -2.57
CA PRO A 180 59.89 46.18 -3.54
C PRO A 180 59.65 45.68 -4.96
N ALA A 181 58.96 44.55 -5.12
CA ALA A 181 58.61 43.98 -6.42
C ALA A 181 57.37 44.64 -7.03
N LEU A 182 56.42 45.06 -6.19
CA LEU A 182 55.25 45.85 -6.57
C LEU A 182 55.69 47.24 -7.05
N GLU A 183 56.55 47.93 -6.29
CA GLU A 183 57.09 49.25 -6.65
C GLU A 183 57.85 49.24 -7.98
N ARG A 184 58.59 48.15 -8.26
CA ARG A 184 59.34 47.97 -9.51
C ARG A 184 58.47 47.46 -10.67
N GLY A 185 57.17 47.24 -10.44
CA GLY A 185 56.24 46.72 -11.45
C GLY A 185 56.53 45.28 -11.89
N LEU A 186 57.31 44.51 -11.12
CA LEU A 186 57.58 43.09 -11.40
C LEU A 186 56.39 42.22 -11.01
N LEU A 187 55.71 42.59 -9.92
CA LEU A 187 54.48 41.97 -9.42
C LEU A 187 53.33 42.95 -9.61
N THR A 188 52.14 42.46 -9.99
CA THR A 188 50.93 43.28 -10.07
C THR A 188 50.09 43.14 -8.80
N ASP A 189 49.22 44.12 -8.52
CA ASP A 189 48.28 44.04 -7.38
C ASP A 189 47.37 42.80 -7.46
N GLU A 190 46.98 42.38 -8.67
CA GLU A 190 46.20 41.16 -8.86
C GLU A 190 46.99 39.90 -8.50
N GLN A 191 48.26 39.83 -8.91
CA GLN A 191 49.13 38.71 -8.54
C GLN A 191 49.43 38.69 -7.05
N PHE A 192 49.61 39.85 -6.42
CA PHE A 192 49.76 39.94 -4.98
C PHE A 192 48.48 39.51 -4.24
N ARG A 193 47.29 39.92 -4.71
CA ARG A 193 46.02 39.43 -4.17
C ARG A 193 45.85 37.92 -4.28
N ASP A 194 46.27 37.29 -5.38
CA ASP A 194 46.23 35.81 -5.45
C ASP A 194 47.29 35.17 -4.54
N LEU A 195 48.48 35.77 -4.41
CA LEU A 195 49.52 35.29 -3.50
C LEU A 195 49.08 35.37 -2.03
N SER A 196 48.41 36.44 -1.61
CA SER A 196 47.94 36.61 -0.23
C SER A 196 46.82 35.63 0.16
N LEU A 197 46.15 35.02 -0.83
CA LEU A 197 45.21 33.92 -0.63
C LEU A 197 45.91 32.56 -0.42
N ALA A 198 47.23 32.51 -0.27
CA ALA A 198 47.93 31.30 0.15
C ALA A 198 47.60 30.94 1.60
N ASP A 199 47.46 29.63 1.89
CA ASP A 199 47.09 29.16 3.21
C ASP A 199 48.20 29.44 4.22
N ALA A 200 49.46 29.42 3.78
CA ALA A 200 50.59 30.00 4.52
C ALA A 200 51.77 30.30 3.59
N VAL A 201 52.64 31.23 3.98
CA VAL A 201 53.98 31.38 3.41
C VAL A 201 54.99 31.09 4.50
N VAL A 202 55.88 30.12 4.26
CA VAL A 202 56.80 29.63 5.29
C VAL A 202 58.24 29.81 4.86
N SER A 203 58.97 30.65 5.58
CA SER A 203 60.40 30.83 5.39
C SER A 203 61.20 29.79 6.17
N GLY A 204 62.41 29.50 5.69
CA GLY A 204 63.35 28.66 6.42
C GLY A 204 64.60 28.38 5.60
N ARG A 205 65.39 27.39 6.04
CA ARG A 205 66.52 26.88 5.26
C ARG A 205 66.24 25.46 4.81
N LEU A 206 66.35 25.21 3.51
CA LEU A 206 66.10 23.88 2.96
C LEU A 206 67.14 22.90 3.52
N LYS A 207 66.68 21.74 4.03
CA LYS A 207 67.60 20.78 4.67
C LYS A 207 68.60 20.13 3.71
N THR A 208 68.28 20.09 2.42
CA THR A 208 69.09 19.43 1.39
C THR A 208 70.34 20.22 1.03
N ASP A 209 70.25 21.55 0.90
CA ASP A 209 71.35 22.42 0.46
C ASP A 209 71.68 23.57 1.44
N GLY A 210 70.88 23.76 2.49
CA GLY A 210 71.07 24.79 3.51
C GLY A 210 70.68 26.22 3.07
N GLN A 211 70.20 26.40 1.84
CA GLN A 211 69.87 27.71 1.28
C GLN A 211 68.54 28.24 1.84
N PRO A 212 68.39 29.57 1.99
CA PRO A 212 67.13 30.18 2.37
C PRO A 212 66.07 29.95 1.27
N ILE A 213 64.85 29.66 1.70
CA ILE A 213 63.72 29.36 0.83
C ILE A 213 62.40 29.77 1.48
N TYR A 214 61.42 30.07 0.63
CA TYR A 214 60.02 30.28 1.01
C TYR A 214 59.17 29.16 0.42
N LEU A 215 58.31 28.57 1.24
CA LEU A 215 57.30 27.61 0.79
C LEU A 215 55.95 28.30 0.68
N ILE A 216 55.33 28.21 -0.49
CA ILE A 216 53.93 28.59 -0.67
C ILE A 216 53.07 27.40 -0.33
N VAL A 217 52.36 27.48 0.79
CA VAL A 217 51.59 26.36 1.31
C VAL A 217 50.15 26.44 0.82
N GLY A 218 49.71 25.36 0.17
CA GLY A 218 48.30 25.09 -0.11
C GLY A 218 47.83 23.91 0.74
N VAL A 219 46.75 24.06 1.49
CA VAL A 219 46.22 23.08 2.44
C VAL A 219 44.79 22.72 2.05
N SER A 220 44.49 21.44 1.93
CA SER A 220 43.12 20.98 1.72
C SER A 220 42.89 19.61 2.35
N TRP A 221 41.63 19.20 2.49
CA TRP A 221 41.33 17.83 2.90
C TRP A 221 41.83 16.80 1.87
N GLY A 222 41.76 17.14 0.59
CA GLY A 222 42.20 16.31 -0.54
C GLY A 222 42.86 17.15 -1.62
N VAL A 223 44.12 16.86 -1.92
CA VAL A 223 44.96 17.65 -2.83
C VAL A 223 44.93 17.07 -4.23
N GLY A 224 44.53 17.87 -5.21
CA GLY A 224 44.51 17.56 -6.63
C GLY A 224 45.34 18.51 -7.50
N GLU A 225 45.27 18.31 -8.82
CA GLU A 225 46.07 19.07 -9.80
C GLU A 225 45.78 20.58 -9.80
N SER A 226 44.53 20.97 -9.51
CA SER A 226 44.16 22.38 -9.41
C SER A 226 44.85 23.06 -8.23
N ASP A 227 44.99 22.37 -7.10
CA ASP A 227 45.70 22.86 -5.92
C ASP A 227 47.18 23.04 -6.22
N LEU A 228 47.78 22.05 -6.91
CA LEU A 228 49.16 22.13 -7.36
C LEU A 228 49.40 23.31 -8.31
N LYS A 229 48.57 23.48 -9.34
CA LYS A 229 48.67 24.60 -10.27
C LYS A 229 48.54 25.96 -9.56
N ARG A 230 47.67 26.08 -8.55
CA ARG A 230 47.56 27.31 -7.74
C ARG A 230 48.84 27.57 -6.95
N ALA A 231 49.36 26.55 -6.25
CA ALA A 231 50.57 26.69 -5.46
C ALA A 231 51.81 27.02 -6.31
N MET A 232 51.95 26.40 -7.49
CA MET A 232 53.03 26.68 -8.43
C MET A 232 52.99 28.13 -8.94
N ARG A 233 51.83 28.60 -9.42
CA ARG A 233 51.68 29.99 -9.88
C ARG A 233 52.01 30.99 -8.79
N ARG A 234 51.57 30.75 -7.55
CA ARG A 234 51.87 31.62 -6.41
C ARG A 234 53.35 31.57 -6.03
N ALA A 235 54.01 30.42 -6.16
CA ALA A 235 55.46 30.33 -5.98
C ALA A 235 56.21 31.15 -7.05
N GLU A 236 55.76 31.14 -8.30
CA GLU A 236 56.29 32.01 -9.36
C GLU A 236 56.09 33.50 -9.04
N TYR A 237 54.93 33.88 -8.49
CA TYR A 237 54.67 35.26 -8.06
C TYR A 237 55.63 35.70 -6.96
N LEU A 238 55.83 34.87 -5.94
CA LEU A 238 56.78 35.18 -4.88
C LEU A 238 58.23 35.20 -5.40
N ALA A 239 58.57 34.36 -6.37
CA ALA A 239 59.90 34.36 -6.99
C ALA A 239 60.22 35.68 -7.71
N LYS A 240 59.22 36.42 -8.21
CA LYS A 240 59.41 37.77 -8.78
C LYS A 240 59.89 38.80 -7.75
N ALA A 241 59.71 38.53 -6.45
CA ALA A 241 60.30 39.33 -5.38
C ALA A 241 61.80 39.04 -5.17
N GLY A 242 62.41 38.21 -6.00
CA GLY A 242 63.84 37.90 -5.95
C GLY A 242 64.20 36.86 -4.90
N VAL A 243 63.23 36.12 -4.40
CA VAL A 243 63.44 35.04 -3.43
C VAL A 243 63.23 33.66 -4.06
N ARG A 244 63.87 32.64 -3.47
CA ARG A 244 63.62 31.25 -3.86
C ARG A 244 62.30 30.80 -3.25
N ALA A 245 61.32 30.47 -4.08
CA ALA A 245 59.98 30.06 -3.66
C ALA A 245 59.58 28.72 -4.28
N HIS A 246 59.08 27.79 -3.48
CA HIS A 246 58.65 26.46 -3.92
C HIS A 246 57.21 26.18 -3.43
N PRO A 247 56.39 25.46 -4.20
CA PRO A 247 55.07 25.02 -3.74
C PRO A 247 55.18 23.91 -2.68
N ALA A 248 54.33 23.98 -1.66
CA ALA A 248 54.14 22.95 -0.66
C ALA A 248 52.64 22.63 -0.51
N LEU A 249 52.25 21.38 -0.65
CA LEU A 249 50.86 20.96 -0.57
C LEU A 249 50.64 20.06 0.65
N GLY A 250 49.72 20.48 1.51
CA GLY A 250 49.31 19.77 2.71
C GLY A 250 47.91 19.18 2.56
N GLY A 251 47.74 17.93 2.95
CA GLY A 251 46.39 17.36 3.01
C GLY A 251 46.31 15.94 3.52
N ARG A 252 45.08 15.44 3.73
CA ARG A 252 44.86 14.08 4.24
C ARG A 252 45.15 13.02 3.18
N TRP A 253 44.80 13.31 1.94
CA TRP A 253 45.13 12.48 0.80
C TRP A 253 45.53 13.37 -0.38
N ILE A 254 46.40 12.83 -1.22
CA ILE A 254 46.97 13.51 -2.37
C ILE A 254 46.79 12.59 -3.57
N THR A 255 46.30 13.12 -4.70
CA THR A 255 46.07 12.30 -5.89
C THR A 255 47.37 11.69 -6.43
N PRO A 256 47.32 10.50 -7.05
CA PRO A 256 48.50 9.87 -7.65
C PRO A 256 49.20 10.77 -8.68
N GLN A 257 48.44 11.57 -9.43
CA GLN A 257 48.95 12.52 -10.42
C GLN A 257 49.86 13.57 -9.76
N VAL A 258 49.39 14.21 -8.69
CA VAL A 258 50.17 15.20 -7.93
C VAL A 258 51.40 14.56 -7.29
N LYS A 259 51.29 13.31 -6.79
CA LYS A 259 52.44 12.56 -6.26
C LYS A 259 53.50 12.32 -7.34
N SER A 260 53.10 11.84 -8.51
CA SER A 260 54.02 11.61 -9.63
C SER A 260 54.67 12.90 -10.13
N GLU A 261 53.93 14.01 -10.17
CA GLU A 261 54.48 15.30 -10.57
C GLU A 261 55.50 15.81 -9.56
N ALA A 262 55.19 15.72 -8.26
CA ALA A 262 56.14 16.08 -7.19
C ALA A 262 57.40 15.20 -7.16
N GLU A 263 57.30 13.93 -7.54
CA GLU A 263 58.47 13.05 -7.67
C GLU A 263 59.37 13.42 -8.86
N SER A 264 58.77 13.90 -9.96
CA SER A 264 59.52 14.34 -11.14
C SER A 264 60.13 15.74 -11.00
N VAL A 265 59.50 16.61 -10.20
CA VAL A 265 59.96 17.98 -9.92
C VAL A 265 60.40 18.09 -8.46
N LYS A 266 61.71 18.09 -8.21
CA LYS A 266 62.33 18.19 -6.86
C LYS A 266 61.96 19.45 -6.07
N GLU A 267 61.27 20.40 -6.70
CA GLU A 267 60.89 21.68 -6.12
C GLU A 267 59.48 21.67 -5.53
N ILE A 268 58.72 20.57 -5.66
CA ILE A 268 57.38 20.45 -5.07
C ILE A 268 57.46 19.63 -3.77
N HIS A 269 56.88 20.16 -2.69
CA HIS A 269 56.87 19.48 -1.40
C HIS A 269 55.47 18.98 -1.04
N LEU A 270 55.35 17.72 -0.63
CA LEU A 270 54.09 17.12 -0.21
C LEU A 270 54.10 16.82 1.30
N ILE A 271 53.05 17.22 2.00
CA ILE A 271 52.87 17.04 3.44
C ILE A 271 51.57 16.28 3.67
N GLU A 272 51.65 14.95 3.68
CA GLU A 272 50.50 14.08 3.91
C GLU A 272 50.27 13.86 5.40
N TRP A 273 49.05 14.07 5.86
CA TRP A 273 48.62 13.80 7.22
C TRP A 273 47.66 12.61 7.26
N LYS A 274 48.00 11.58 8.04
CA LYS A 274 47.20 10.35 8.15
C LYS A 274 46.51 10.18 9.51
N GLY A 275 46.63 11.16 10.39
CA GLY A 275 46.08 11.13 11.75
C GLY A 275 44.59 11.44 11.82
N GLU A 276 44.04 11.35 13.03
CA GLU A 276 42.67 11.80 13.32
C GLU A 276 42.62 13.32 13.53
N LEU A 277 41.51 13.98 13.17
CA LEU A 277 41.31 15.43 13.33
C LEU A 277 41.72 15.96 14.72
N ALA A 278 41.55 15.16 15.78
CA ALA A 278 42.00 15.49 17.13
C ALA A 278 43.50 15.82 17.22
N GLU A 279 44.35 15.13 16.45
CA GLU A 279 45.80 15.34 16.43
C GLU A 279 46.21 16.70 15.86
N LEU A 280 45.32 17.38 15.12
CA LEU A 280 45.56 18.74 14.64
C LEU A 280 45.57 19.75 15.78
N PHE A 281 44.82 19.48 16.85
CA PHE A 281 44.60 20.38 17.99
C PHE A 281 45.57 20.17 19.16
N GLY A 282 46.32 19.06 19.18
CA GLY A 282 47.33 18.77 20.21
C GLY A 282 46.97 17.56 21.05
#